data_AF-A0A846ZLQ1-F1
#
_entry.id   AF-A0A846ZLQ1-F1
#
_cell.length_a   1.000
_cell.length_b   1.000
_cell.length_c   1.000
_cell.angle_alpha   90.00
_cell.angle_beta   90.00
_cell.angle_gamma   90.00
#
_symmetry.space_group_name_H-M   'P 1'
#
loop_
_entity.id
_entity.type
_entity.pdbx_description
1 polymer ?
#
loop_
_entity_poly.entity_id
_entity_poly.type
_entity_poly.pdbx_seq_one_letter_code
_entity_poly.pdbx_strand_id
1 'polypeptide(L)'
;MSAWRRQALIELPELRVCIEQARTPMALWIELKLAFDEAVRRKDASSIRRTLRFADWCCSDRSGRLPNDASTAAVCAFYEHLPDDRTCWHRFSEWFFPHEFERLLPIFAFHLSAPDLEILKSAYAQGRDQLV
;
A
#
# COMPACT_ATOMS: atom_id res chain seq x y z
N MET A 1 -22.17 -0.11 10.10
CA MET A 1 -20.70 -0.09 9.86
C MET A 1 -20.44 0.04 8.36
N SER A 2 -19.50 0.88 7.93
CA SER A 2 -19.18 1.08 6.50
C SER A 2 -18.49 -0.15 5.88
N ALA A 3 -18.50 -0.26 4.55
CA ALA A 3 -17.88 -1.39 3.84
C ALA A 3 -16.37 -1.47 4.08
N TRP A 4 -15.66 -0.34 3.97
CA TRP A 4 -14.20 -0.27 4.20
C TRP A 4 -13.81 -0.74 5.59
N ARG A 5 -14.61 -0.41 6.62
CA ARG A 5 -14.31 -0.80 8.01
C ARG A 5 -14.46 -2.30 8.21
N ARG A 6 -15.49 -2.92 7.60
CA ARG A 6 -15.64 -4.38 7.63
C ARG A 6 -14.46 -5.07 6.93
N GLN A 7 -14.05 -4.59 5.76
CA GLN A 7 -12.91 -5.18 5.07
C GLN A 7 -11.61 -5.00 5.86
N ALA A 8 -11.36 -3.83 6.42
CA ALA A 8 -10.19 -3.58 7.26
C ALA A 8 -10.11 -4.57 8.43
N LEU A 9 -11.24 -4.86 9.09
CA LEU A 9 -11.30 -5.84 10.19
C LEU A 9 -11.04 -7.29 9.73
N ILE A 10 -11.33 -7.62 8.48
CA ILE A 10 -11.05 -8.95 7.90
C ILE A 10 -9.55 -9.10 7.64
N GLU A 11 -8.93 -8.10 7.00
CA GLU A 11 -7.50 -8.17 6.64
C GLU A 11 -6.58 -7.89 7.84
N LEU A 12 -6.96 -6.97 8.73
CA LEU A 12 -6.12 -6.43 9.80
C LEU A 12 -6.81 -6.52 11.18
N PRO A 13 -7.24 -7.71 11.63
CA PRO A 13 -7.99 -7.88 12.88
C PRO A 13 -7.22 -7.40 14.12
N GLU A 14 -5.89 -7.45 14.10
CA GLU A 14 -5.02 -6.95 15.18
C GLU A 14 -5.09 -5.42 15.35
N LEU A 15 -5.52 -4.69 14.32
CA LEU A 15 -5.68 -3.23 14.36
C LEU A 15 -7.11 -2.81 14.68
N ARG A 16 -7.94 -3.71 15.25
CA ARG A 16 -9.36 -3.47 15.55
C ARG A 16 -9.61 -2.13 16.23
N VAL A 17 -8.84 -1.78 17.26
CA VAL A 17 -9.03 -0.54 18.02
C VAL A 17 -8.86 0.68 17.12
N CYS A 18 -7.78 0.74 16.33
CA CYS A 18 -7.54 1.81 15.36
C CYS A 18 -8.66 1.89 14.31
N ILE A 19 -9.07 0.73 13.77
CA ILE A 19 -10.11 0.63 12.75
C ILE A 19 -11.46 1.11 13.29
N GLU A 20 -11.84 0.73 14.50
CA GLU A 20 -13.10 1.12 15.12
C GLU A 20 -13.12 2.62 15.47
N GLN A 21 -11.99 3.20 15.87
CA GLN A 21 -11.90 4.62 16.23
C GLN A 21 -11.76 5.57 15.03
N ALA A 22 -11.28 5.09 13.87
CA ALA A 22 -11.03 5.94 12.70
C ALA A 22 -12.30 6.60 12.13
N ARG A 23 -12.37 7.93 12.17
CA ARG A 23 -13.57 8.65 11.71
C ARG A 23 -13.77 8.62 10.19
N THR A 24 -12.68 8.51 9.44
CA THR A 24 -12.68 8.50 7.96
C THR A 24 -11.66 7.47 7.44
N PRO A 25 -11.78 7.01 6.17
CA PRO A 25 -10.73 6.18 5.56
C PRO A 25 -9.36 6.83 5.59
N MET A 26 -9.29 8.16 5.37
CA MET A 26 -8.03 8.92 5.43
C MET A 26 -7.36 8.81 6.81
N ALA A 27 -8.12 9.03 7.89
CA ALA A 27 -7.61 8.90 9.24
C ALA A 27 -7.13 7.47 9.54
N LEU A 28 -7.81 6.44 9.01
CA LEU A 28 -7.35 5.06 9.13
C LEU A 28 -6.02 4.86 8.38
N TRP A 29 -5.92 5.30 7.13
CA TRP A 29 -4.74 5.04 6.30
C TRP A 29 -3.46 5.70 6.82
N ILE A 30 -3.56 6.84 7.51
CA ILE A 30 -2.44 7.44 8.25
C ILE A 30 -1.89 6.46 9.30
N GLU A 31 -2.76 5.86 10.12
CA GLU A 31 -2.36 4.86 11.12
C GLU A 31 -1.83 3.58 10.47
N LEU A 32 -2.47 3.13 9.38
CA LEU A 32 -2.02 1.94 8.65
C LEU A 32 -0.65 2.12 8.00
N LYS A 33 -0.32 3.32 7.52
CA LYS A 33 1.02 3.62 6.98
C LYS A 33 2.08 3.46 8.07
N LEU A 34 1.84 4.00 9.27
CA LEU A 34 2.75 3.84 10.41
C LEU A 34 2.92 2.36 10.81
N ALA A 35 1.80 1.61 10.86
CA ALA A 35 1.83 0.18 11.15
C ALA A 35 2.57 -0.61 10.06
N PHE A 36 2.39 -0.25 8.79
CA PHE A 36 3.11 -0.85 7.66
C PHE A 36 4.61 -0.62 7.76
N ASP A 37 5.05 0.60 8.03
CA ASP A 37 6.48 0.93 8.17
C ASP A 37 7.13 0.15 9.32
N GLU A 38 6.40 -0.04 10.43
CA GLU A 38 6.88 -0.89 11.52
C GLU A 38 6.93 -2.37 11.13
N ALA A 39 5.94 -2.87 10.39
CA ALA A 39 5.96 -4.23 9.87
C ALA A 39 7.14 -4.45 8.90
N VAL A 40 7.45 -3.47 8.06
CA VAL A 40 8.63 -3.46 7.18
C VAL A 40 9.92 -3.57 8.00
N ARG A 41 10.08 -2.73 9.03
CA ARG A 41 11.25 -2.76 9.94
C ARG A 41 11.41 -4.10 10.66
N ARG A 42 10.30 -4.68 11.13
CA ARG A 42 10.28 -5.99 11.80
C ARG A 42 10.38 -7.18 10.86
N LYS A 43 10.36 -6.95 9.54
CA LYS A 43 10.26 -7.99 8.52
C LYS A 43 9.02 -8.89 8.70
N ASP A 44 7.92 -8.33 9.20
CA ASP A 44 6.65 -9.02 9.35
C ASP A 44 5.93 -9.09 7.99
N ALA A 45 6.29 -10.11 7.20
CA ALA A 45 5.73 -10.34 5.88
C ALA A 45 4.21 -10.56 5.90
N SER A 46 3.64 -11.07 7.01
CA SER A 46 2.20 -11.31 7.11
C SER A 46 1.43 -10.00 7.18
N SER A 47 1.88 -9.08 8.04
CA SER A 47 1.24 -7.77 8.20
C SER A 47 1.42 -6.90 6.95
N ILE A 48 2.61 -6.90 6.34
CA ILE A 48 2.86 -6.21 5.05
C ILE A 48 1.86 -6.67 3.99
N ARG A 49 1.74 -7.99 3.77
CA ARG A 49 0.84 -8.56 2.76
C ARG A 49 -0.61 -8.23 3.01
N ARG A 50 -1.07 -8.27 4.26
CA ARG A 50 -2.47 -7.97 4.62
C ARG A 50 -2.81 -6.49 4.45
N THR A 51 -1.89 -5.58 4.77
CA THR A 51 -2.07 -4.16 4.48
C THR A 51 -2.14 -3.90 2.97
N LEU A 52 -1.26 -4.51 2.17
CA LEU A 52 -1.29 -4.37 0.70
C LEU A 52 -2.59 -4.93 0.10
N ARG A 53 -3.10 -6.07 0.60
CA ARG A 53 -4.41 -6.61 0.18
C ARG A 53 -5.55 -5.67 0.49
N PHE A 54 -5.54 -5.03 1.65
CA PHE A 54 -6.55 -4.04 1.98
C PHE A 54 -6.44 -2.80 1.07
N ALA A 55 -5.22 -2.34 0.77
CA ALA A 55 -4.97 -1.25 -0.15
C ALA A 55 -5.49 -1.56 -1.56
N ASP A 56 -5.22 -2.77 -2.07
CA ASP A 56 -5.74 -3.23 -3.35
C ASP A 56 -7.27 -3.33 -3.35
N TRP A 57 -7.87 -3.88 -2.29
CA TRP A 57 -9.32 -3.93 -2.16
C TRP A 57 -9.94 -2.53 -2.22
N CYS A 58 -9.35 -1.54 -1.53
CA CYS A 58 -9.80 -0.14 -1.55
C CYS A 58 -9.82 0.42 -2.98
N CYS A 59 -8.86 0.04 -3.82
CA CYS A 59 -8.74 0.48 -5.21
C CYS A 59 -9.44 -0.42 -6.23
N SER A 60 -10.23 -1.40 -5.78
CA SER A 60 -10.99 -2.32 -6.64
C SER A 60 -12.47 -2.00 -6.66
N ASP A 61 -13.20 -2.49 -7.67
CA ASP A 61 -14.66 -2.32 -7.78
C ASP A 61 -15.44 -2.89 -6.58
N ARG A 62 -14.81 -3.75 -5.77
CA ARG A 62 -15.37 -4.30 -4.52
C ARG A 62 -15.57 -3.23 -3.45
N SER A 63 -14.84 -2.11 -3.50
CA SER A 63 -15.03 -0.99 -2.58
C SER A 63 -16.20 -0.07 -2.99
N GLY A 64 -16.75 -0.28 -4.19
CA GLY A 64 -17.82 0.52 -4.78
C GLY A 64 -17.35 1.25 -6.05
N ARG A 65 -18.18 2.17 -6.56
CA ARG A 65 -17.83 3.00 -7.72
C ARG A 65 -16.60 3.86 -7.41
N LEU A 66 -15.61 3.83 -8.28
CA LEU A 66 -14.37 4.61 -8.15
C LEU A 66 -14.47 5.96 -8.90
N PRO A 67 -13.77 7.02 -8.42
CA PRO A 67 -13.08 7.07 -7.14
C PRO A 67 -14.08 7.20 -5.97
N ASN A 68 -13.73 6.65 -4.81
CA ASN A 68 -14.46 6.81 -3.55
C ASN A 68 -13.50 7.15 -2.40
N ASP A 69 -14.03 7.48 -1.22
CA ASP A 69 -13.23 7.89 -0.07
C ASP A 69 -12.16 6.85 0.33
N ALA A 70 -12.44 5.56 0.19
CA ALA A 70 -11.51 4.50 0.54
C ALA A 70 -10.37 4.38 -0.47
N SER A 71 -10.68 4.46 -1.78
CA SER A 71 -9.66 4.44 -2.83
C SER A 71 -8.78 5.69 -2.77
N THR A 72 -9.38 6.88 -2.59
CA THR A 72 -8.64 8.14 -2.48
C THR A 72 -7.72 8.12 -1.28
N ALA A 73 -8.18 7.61 -0.13
CA ALA A 73 -7.33 7.50 1.06
C ALA A 73 -6.18 6.50 0.90
N ALA A 74 -6.43 5.32 0.31
CA ALA A 74 -5.37 4.33 0.07
C ALA A 74 -4.29 4.86 -0.91
N VAL A 75 -4.71 5.64 -1.90
CA VAL A 75 -3.78 6.28 -2.83
C VAL A 75 -2.97 7.37 -2.12
N CYS A 76 -3.63 8.39 -1.59
CA CYS A 76 -2.96 9.59 -1.09
C CYS A 76 -2.22 9.41 0.23
N ALA A 77 -2.68 8.55 1.14
CA ALA A 77 -2.02 8.35 2.43
C ALA A 77 -1.08 7.14 2.48
N PHE A 78 -1.06 6.32 1.42
CA PHE A 78 -0.26 5.09 1.41
C PHE A 78 0.51 4.88 0.11
N TYR A 79 -0.14 4.66 -1.03
CA TYR A 79 0.58 4.32 -2.25
C TYR A 79 1.50 5.44 -2.76
N GLU A 80 1.06 6.72 -2.72
CA GLU A 80 1.89 7.87 -3.13
C GLU A 80 3.16 8.00 -2.28
N HIS A 81 3.09 7.58 -1.01
CA HIS A 81 4.18 7.68 -0.04
C HIS A 81 5.00 6.40 0.13
N LEU A 82 4.59 5.30 -0.50
CA LEU A 82 5.31 4.03 -0.40
C LEU A 82 6.75 4.14 -0.93
N PRO A 83 7.02 4.88 -2.03
CA PRO A 83 8.38 5.05 -2.55
C PRO A 83 9.24 6.07 -1.80
N ASP A 84 8.69 6.82 -0.84
CA ASP A 84 9.46 7.86 -0.11
C ASP A 84 10.65 7.24 0.65
N ASP A 85 10.51 6.00 1.13
CA ASP A 85 11.61 5.22 1.69
C ASP A 85 12.37 4.43 0.61
N ARG A 86 13.42 5.06 0.08
CA ARG A 86 14.33 4.45 -0.91
C ARG A 86 14.97 3.16 -0.44
N THR A 87 15.13 2.96 0.87
CA THR A 87 15.76 1.75 1.40
C THR A 87 14.91 0.52 1.12
N CYS A 88 13.62 0.70 0.87
CA CYS A 88 12.67 -0.38 0.61
C CYS A 88 12.46 -0.71 -0.86
N TRP A 89 13.05 0.03 -1.81
CA TRP A 89 12.77 -0.15 -3.24
C TRP A 89 13.07 -1.55 -3.79
N HIS A 90 14.15 -2.18 -3.31
CA HIS A 90 14.50 -3.55 -3.68
C HIS A 90 13.38 -4.57 -3.34
N ARG A 91 12.56 -4.25 -2.34
CA ARG A 91 11.47 -5.10 -1.85
C ARG A 91 10.17 -4.94 -2.63
N PHE A 92 10.04 -3.95 -3.51
CA PHE A 92 8.80 -3.76 -4.29
C PHE A 92 8.50 -5.00 -5.14
N SER A 93 9.52 -5.72 -5.60
CA SER A 93 9.39 -6.99 -6.32
C SER A 93 8.80 -8.14 -5.48
N GLU A 94 8.90 -8.06 -4.14
CA GLU A 94 8.28 -8.98 -3.19
C GLU A 94 6.80 -8.62 -2.92
N TRP A 95 6.45 -7.35 -3.14
CA TRP A 95 5.18 -6.75 -2.73
C TRP A 95 4.16 -6.68 -3.86
N PHE A 96 4.63 -6.50 -5.09
CA PHE A 96 3.80 -6.30 -6.26
C PHE A 96 4.17 -7.27 -7.37
N PHE A 97 3.15 -7.82 -8.02
CA PHE A 97 3.32 -8.48 -9.31
C PHE A 97 3.60 -7.45 -10.41
N PRO A 98 4.20 -7.84 -11.54
CA PRO A 98 4.54 -6.91 -12.62
C PRO A 98 3.38 -6.03 -13.08
N HIS A 99 2.20 -6.64 -13.30
CA HIS A 99 1.01 -5.91 -13.72
C HIS A 99 0.48 -4.94 -12.65
N GLU A 100 0.67 -5.24 -11.36
CA GLU A 100 0.28 -4.34 -10.26
C GLU A 100 1.26 -3.17 -10.17
N PHE A 101 2.56 -3.46 -10.26
CA PHE A 101 3.60 -2.44 -10.24
C PHE A 101 3.44 -1.46 -11.41
N GLU A 102 3.23 -1.96 -12.63
CA GLU A 102 2.97 -1.13 -13.82
C GLU A 102 1.72 -0.26 -13.65
N ARG A 103 0.63 -0.83 -13.13
CA ARG A 103 -0.62 -0.10 -12.88
C ARG A 103 -0.46 0.99 -11.83
N LEU A 104 0.30 0.73 -10.76
CA LEU A 104 0.52 1.66 -9.65
C LEU A 104 1.66 2.65 -9.92
N LEU A 105 2.44 2.45 -10.97
CA LEU A 105 3.60 3.26 -11.28
C LEU A 105 3.30 4.78 -11.39
N PRO A 106 2.20 5.23 -12.02
CA PRO A 106 1.87 6.66 -12.03
C PRO A 106 1.59 7.23 -10.63
N ILE A 107 1.08 6.40 -9.71
CA ILE A 107 0.83 6.79 -8.31
C ILE A 107 2.14 6.84 -7.54
N PHE A 108 3.00 5.82 -7.69
CA PHE A 108 4.34 5.82 -7.09
C PHE A 108 5.19 7.00 -7.56
N ALA A 109 5.00 7.45 -8.81
CA ALA A 109 5.74 8.57 -9.36
C ALA A 109 5.33 9.94 -8.80
N PHE A 110 4.25 10.04 -8.01
CA PHE A 110 3.66 11.33 -7.62
C PHE A 110 4.65 12.25 -6.88
N HIS A 111 5.50 11.69 -6.02
CA HIS A 111 6.54 12.43 -5.29
C HIS A 111 7.96 12.22 -5.84
N LEU A 112 8.12 11.42 -6.89
CA LEU A 112 9.43 11.08 -7.44
C LEU A 112 9.82 12.02 -8.57
N SER A 113 11.11 12.33 -8.63
CA SER A 113 11.70 12.90 -9.84
C SER A 113 11.76 11.86 -10.96
N ALA A 114 11.83 12.28 -12.22
CA ALA A 114 11.98 11.34 -13.33
C ALA A 114 13.23 10.42 -13.19
N PRO A 115 14.41 10.91 -12.76
CA PRO A 115 15.54 10.03 -12.44
C PRO A 115 15.25 9.00 -11.34
N ASP A 116 14.55 9.41 -10.27
CA ASP A 116 14.21 8.53 -9.16
C ASP A 116 13.25 7.41 -9.59
N LEU A 117 12.29 7.74 -10.46
CA LEU A 117 11.37 6.76 -11.03
C LEU A 117 12.11 5.67 -11.83
N GLU A 118 13.12 6.04 -12.62
CA GLU A 118 13.93 5.07 -13.37
C GLU A 118 14.77 4.17 -12.46
N ILE A 119 15.26 4.72 -11.34
CA ILE A 119 15.96 3.91 -10.32
C ILE A 119 14.98 2.94 -9.63
N LEU A 120 13.77 3.38 -9.29
CA LEU A 120 12.73 2.51 -8.72
C LEU A 120 12.39 1.35 -9.67
N LYS A 121 12.18 1.62 -10.95
CA LYS A 121 11.95 0.58 -11.97
C LYS A 121 13.11 -0.41 -12.05
N SER A 122 14.34 0.10 -12.04
CA SER A 122 15.55 -0.72 -12.07
C SER A 122 15.66 -1.61 -10.84
N ALA A 123 15.41 -1.07 -9.64
CA ALA A 123 15.41 -1.83 -8.39
C ALA A 123 14.33 -2.92 -8.37
N TYR A 124 13.13 -2.61 -8.89
CA TYR A 124 12.05 -3.58 -9.03
C TYR A 124 12.46 -4.73 -9.97
N ALA A 125 13.02 -4.43 -11.15
CA ALA A 125 13.46 -5.44 -12.10
C ALA A 125 14.57 -6.34 -11.53
N GLN A 126 15.58 -5.76 -10.89
CA GLN A 126 16.68 -6.52 -10.27
C GLN A 126 16.20 -7.45 -9.15
N GLY A 127 15.24 -7.00 -8.32
CA GLY A 127 14.68 -7.85 -7.26
C GLY A 127 13.89 -9.04 -7.81
N ARG A 128 13.27 -8.92 -9.00
CA ARG A 128 12.58 -10.03 -9.67
C ARG A 128 13.53 -11.12 -10.13
N ASP A 129 14.69 -10.76 -10.68
CA ASP A 129 15.69 -11.72 -11.14
C ASP A 129 16.29 -12.56 -10.00
N GLN A 130 16.21 -12.07 -8.76
CA GLN A 130 16.67 -12.78 -7.56
C GLN A 130 15.62 -13.74 -6.95
N LEU A 131 14.37 -13.69 -7.42
CA LEU A 131 13.27 -14.53 -6.95
C LEU A 131 13.01 -15.75 -7.87
N VAL A 132 13.72 -15.84 -9.01
CA VAL A 132 13.64 -16.92 -10.02
C VAL A 132 14.82 -17.87 -9.86
#